data_AF-A0A8J6LB68-F1
#
_entry.id   AF-A0A8J6LB68-F1
#
_cell.length_a   1.000
_cell.length_b   1.000
_cell.length_c   1.000
_cell.angle_alpha   90.00
_cell.angle_beta   90.00
_cell.angle_gamma   90.00
#
_symmetry.space_group_name_H-M   'P 1'
#
loop_
_entity.id
_entity.type
_entity.pdbx_description
1 polymer ?
#
loop_
_entity_poly.entity_id
_entity_poly.type
_entity_poly.pdbx_seq_one_letter_code
_entity_poly.pdbx_strand_id
1 'polypeptide(L)'
;MERFNWQEIIAMNIQILRIVGLWPIDSYQLDFYTLYSSISANLFVTAVLFQTINVIFVYSNLEALTETILICVAELLALFKIYTFIKNIKMLKRLMVALDSDIFQPKSLDQRVLVRPAMVLWKMIYNILLGAVTAAVSLWLVFPILNGSTRRYALPFPAWYPYDIRKSPYYELTYLHQSVGTSLVALGDYNIDMLISAMMMYVGAQCDILCDNLRHLGGDSSEFATLLTHCVKHHTKILKCKTPNFTASFDSRQKICRFAEECNDFFNFILLGQFFTSSVCMAMGLFRLALVTPSSFEFYTLSFSILSVIMQIFTYCWFGEEVESKSSKIAYATFESEWIAQPSHVKKNMLIFVESAQHPVKLSTFKLFYLSLDTKKGPTIVIKRLYCFMTIAEFTARQVREVIDECGFVQMGHPPYSPDLAPSDYYLFSKLKKALERTPFFF
;
A
#
# COMPACT_ATOMS: atom_id res chain seq x y z
N MET A 1 -28.83 -11.30 17.38
CA MET A 1 -27.37 -11.09 17.52
C MET A 1 -27.08 -9.64 17.17
N GLU A 2 -26.32 -8.89 17.97
CA GLU A 2 -26.01 -7.48 17.69
C GLU A 2 -25.23 -7.35 16.37
N ARG A 3 -25.44 -6.30 15.56
CA ARG A 3 -24.71 -6.14 14.29
C ARG A 3 -23.21 -5.98 14.52
N PHE A 4 -22.41 -6.55 13.63
CA PHE A 4 -20.97 -6.37 13.63
C PHE A 4 -20.61 -5.00 13.05
N ASN A 5 -19.89 -4.19 13.82
CA ASN A 5 -19.50 -2.85 13.40
C ASN A 5 -18.16 -2.88 12.66
N TRP A 6 -18.23 -2.89 11.33
CA TRP A 6 -17.02 -2.89 10.49
C TRP A 6 -16.21 -1.59 10.63
N GLN A 7 -16.90 -0.45 10.80
CA GLN A 7 -16.28 0.87 10.85
C GLN A 7 -15.46 1.08 12.13
N GLU A 8 -15.81 0.40 13.22
CA GLU A 8 -15.04 0.43 14.48
C GLU A 8 -13.60 -0.08 14.27
N ILE A 9 -13.38 -0.96 13.30
CA ILE A 9 -12.05 -1.48 13.00
C ILE A 9 -11.11 -0.37 12.53
N ILE A 10 -11.63 0.57 11.74
CA ILE A 10 -10.88 1.68 11.14
C ILE A 10 -11.20 3.04 11.80
N ALA A 11 -11.84 3.05 12.97
CA ALA A 11 -12.30 4.28 13.62
C ALA A 11 -11.16 5.28 13.86
N MET A 12 -10.00 4.80 14.30
CA MET A 12 -8.82 5.65 14.52
C MET A 12 -8.30 6.25 13.21
N ASN A 13 -8.29 5.48 12.12
CA ASN A 13 -7.91 5.96 10.79
C ASN A 13 -8.86 7.07 10.30
N ILE A 14 -10.18 6.87 10.46
CA ILE A 14 -11.18 7.89 10.13
C ILE A 14 -11.02 9.13 11.00
N GLN A 15 -10.76 8.97 12.30
CA GLN A 15 -10.53 10.09 13.21
C GLN A 15 -9.31 10.92 12.79
N ILE A 16 -8.20 10.29 12.43
CA ILE A 16 -7.02 11.03 11.95
C ILE A 16 -7.33 11.70 10.60
N LEU A 17 -8.01 11.02 9.67
CA LEU A 17 -8.43 11.65 8.40
C LEU A 17 -9.38 12.85 8.63
N ARG A 18 -10.22 12.81 9.68
CA ARG A 18 -11.04 13.97 10.10
C ARG A 18 -10.16 15.11 10.60
N ILE A 19 -9.23 14.81 11.50
CA ILE A 19 -8.27 15.79 12.07
C ILE A 19 -7.43 16.41 10.96
N VAL A 20 -6.97 15.65 9.97
CA VAL A 20 -6.17 16.16 8.86
C VAL A 20 -7.01 17.03 7.90
N GLY A 21 -8.35 16.98 7.99
CA GLY A 21 -9.26 17.75 7.13
C GLY A 21 -9.70 17.03 5.86
N LEU A 22 -9.51 15.72 5.76
CA LEU A 22 -9.80 14.92 4.56
C LEU A 22 -11.14 14.17 4.62
N TRP A 23 -11.73 14.01 5.80
CA TRP A 23 -12.95 13.22 6.02
C TRP A 23 -14.14 14.06 6.50
N PRO A 24 -14.93 14.69 5.60
CA PRO A 24 -16.14 15.41 5.99
C PRO A 24 -17.21 14.45 6.55
N ILE A 25 -18.23 14.97 7.24
CA ILE A 25 -19.34 14.15 7.78
C ILE A 25 -20.20 13.58 6.64
N ASP A 26 -20.72 14.44 5.75
CA ASP A 26 -21.51 14.01 4.58
C ASP A 26 -20.81 14.37 3.28
N SER A 27 -20.57 15.65 3.07
CA SER A 27 -19.84 16.21 1.92
C SER A 27 -19.25 17.56 2.29
N TYR A 28 -18.27 18.03 1.54
CA TYR A 28 -17.77 19.39 1.67
C TYR A 28 -18.89 20.39 1.31
N GLN A 29 -19.34 21.17 2.28
CA GLN A 29 -20.39 22.20 2.19
C GLN A 29 -19.86 23.54 2.74
N LEU A 30 -20.64 24.62 2.75
CA LEU A 30 -20.20 25.89 3.35
C LEU A 30 -20.31 25.85 4.89
N ASP A 31 -19.50 25.00 5.53
CA ASP A 31 -19.42 24.83 6.98
C ASP A 31 -18.00 25.09 7.53
N PHE A 32 -17.87 25.20 8.87
CA PHE A 32 -16.58 25.42 9.53
C PHE A 32 -15.57 24.30 9.23
N TYR A 33 -16.04 23.07 9.06
CA TYR A 33 -15.17 21.95 8.71
C TYR A 33 -14.58 22.11 7.31
N THR A 34 -15.36 22.52 6.33
CA THR A 34 -14.87 22.73 4.96
C THR A 34 -13.94 23.93 4.87
N LEU A 35 -14.18 24.98 5.66
CA LEU A 35 -13.20 26.07 5.80
C LEU A 35 -11.88 25.56 6.37
N TYR A 36 -11.93 24.77 7.44
CA TYR A 36 -10.75 24.13 8.02
C TYR A 36 -10.03 23.21 7.03
N SER A 37 -10.75 22.34 6.32
CA SER A 37 -10.21 21.49 5.26
C SER A 37 -9.57 22.28 4.14
N SER A 38 -10.14 23.43 3.77
CA SER A 38 -9.56 24.32 2.75
C SER A 38 -8.25 24.95 3.22
N ILE A 39 -8.18 25.33 4.50
CA ILE A 39 -6.93 25.82 5.12
C ILE A 39 -5.87 24.70 5.15
N SER A 40 -6.24 23.49 5.58
CA SER A 40 -5.36 22.31 5.59
C SER A 40 -4.83 22.01 4.17
N ALA A 41 -5.72 22.00 3.17
CA ALA A 41 -5.34 21.81 1.77
C ALA A 41 -4.40 22.91 1.25
N ASN A 42 -4.61 24.17 1.65
CA ASN A 42 -3.71 25.26 1.31
C ASN A 42 -2.32 25.07 1.94
N LEU A 43 -2.25 24.64 3.20
CA LEU A 43 -0.98 24.32 3.86
C LEU A 43 -0.24 23.20 3.13
N PHE A 44 -0.94 22.16 2.68
CA PHE A 44 -0.36 21.09 1.84
C PHE A 44 0.26 21.64 0.58
N VAL A 45 -0.53 22.34 -0.23
CA VAL A 45 -0.11 22.80 -1.55
C VAL A 45 1.04 23.79 -1.43
N THR A 46 0.98 24.71 -0.46
CA THR A 46 2.03 25.73 -0.28
C THR A 46 3.35 25.13 0.21
N ALA A 47 3.31 24.16 1.13
CA ALA A 47 4.52 23.46 1.60
C ALA A 47 5.26 22.77 0.45
N VAL A 48 4.54 22.02 -0.39
CA VAL A 48 5.14 21.31 -1.54
C VAL A 48 5.57 22.27 -2.64
N LEU A 49 4.82 23.35 -2.87
CA LEU A 49 5.14 24.35 -3.91
C LEU A 49 6.52 24.99 -3.65
N PHE A 50 6.79 25.43 -2.43
CA PHE A 50 8.06 26.08 -2.09
C PHE A 50 9.27 25.14 -2.18
N GLN A 51 9.07 23.86 -1.87
CA GLN A 51 10.08 22.82 -2.08
C GLN A 51 10.31 22.52 -3.56
N THR A 52 9.24 22.46 -4.35
CA THR A 52 9.33 22.24 -5.80
C THR A 52 10.07 23.39 -6.50
N ILE A 53 9.80 24.63 -6.10
CA ILE A 53 10.50 25.81 -6.62
C ILE A 53 11.99 25.77 -6.25
N ASN A 54 12.34 25.25 -5.07
CA ASN A 54 13.73 25.14 -4.63
C ASN A 54 14.61 24.34 -5.61
N VAL A 55 14.04 23.32 -6.28
CA VAL A 55 14.74 22.51 -7.30
C VAL A 55 15.38 23.39 -8.39
N ILE A 56 14.72 24.47 -8.80
CA ILE A 56 15.20 25.41 -9.83
C ILE A 56 16.45 26.17 -9.36
N PHE A 57 16.59 26.39 -8.05
CA PHE A 57 17.70 27.15 -7.48
C PHE A 57 18.90 26.27 -7.09
N VAL A 58 18.68 24.99 -6.80
CA VAL A 58 19.75 24.06 -6.40
C VAL A 58 20.31 23.21 -7.53
N TYR A 59 19.88 23.42 -8.78
CA TYR A 59 20.26 22.60 -9.95
C TYR A 59 21.78 22.48 -10.20
N SER A 60 22.57 23.44 -9.73
CA SER A 60 24.03 23.47 -9.91
C SER A 60 24.78 22.57 -8.91
N ASN A 61 24.15 22.20 -7.78
CA ASN A 61 24.74 21.32 -6.78
C ASN A 61 24.04 19.96 -6.84
N LEU A 62 24.74 18.95 -7.36
CA LEU A 62 24.19 17.60 -7.55
C LEU A 62 23.70 16.96 -6.24
N GLU A 63 24.38 17.21 -5.13
CA GLU A 63 23.98 16.70 -3.81
C GLU A 63 22.68 17.38 -3.35
N ALA A 64 22.62 18.71 -3.31
CA ALA A 64 21.40 19.41 -2.94
C ALA A 64 20.22 19.12 -3.90
N LEU A 65 20.51 18.94 -5.19
CA LEU A 65 19.53 18.63 -6.21
C LEU A 65 18.91 17.24 -6.02
N THR A 66 19.75 16.21 -5.81
CA THR A 66 19.26 14.83 -5.63
C THR A 66 18.40 14.67 -4.38
N GLU A 67 18.77 15.34 -3.28
CA GLU A 67 17.97 15.38 -2.06
C GLU A 67 16.63 16.08 -2.27
N THR A 68 16.65 17.27 -2.90
CA THR A 68 15.43 18.06 -3.14
C THR A 68 14.48 17.33 -4.10
N ILE A 69 14.99 16.68 -5.15
CA ILE A 69 14.17 15.90 -6.09
C ILE A 69 13.54 14.70 -5.38
N LEU A 70 14.29 13.98 -4.53
CA LEU A 70 13.78 12.83 -3.78
C LEU A 70 12.55 13.20 -2.95
N ILE A 71 12.66 14.29 -2.18
CA ILE A 71 11.59 14.80 -1.33
C ILE A 71 10.43 15.30 -2.19
N CYS A 72 10.72 16.10 -3.23
CA CYS A 72 9.71 16.68 -4.11
C CYS A 72 8.86 15.61 -4.81
N VAL A 73 9.47 14.53 -5.31
CA VAL A 73 8.74 13.44 -5.99
C VAL A 73 7.82 12.69 -5.00
N ALA A 74 8.27 12.49 -3.77
CA ALA A 74 7.46 11.86 -2.72
C ALA A 74 6.27 12.75 -2.32
N GLU A 75 6.49 14.04 -2.11
CA GLU A 75 5.45 14.99 -1.73
C GLU A 75 4.40 15.22 -2.85
N LEU A 76 4.85 15.26 -4.11
CA LEU A 76 3.93 15.35 -5.26
C LEU A 76 3.00 14.13 -5.34
N LEU A 77 3.51 12.92 -5.02
CA LEU A 77 2.68 11.73 -4.92
C LEU A 77 1.67 11.85 -3.77
N ALA A 78 2.09 12.35 -2.60
CA ALA A 78 1.20 12.54 -1.46
C ALA A 78 0.04 13.50 -1.81
N LEU A 79 0.32 14.62 -2.48
CA LEU A 79 -0.71 15.52 -2.99
C LEU A 79 -1.65 14.84 -4.00
N PHE A 80 -1.09 14.04 -4.91
CA PHE A 80 -1.87 13.29 -5.88
C PHE A 80 -2.83 12.29 -5.21
N LYS A 81 -2.37 11.59 -4.17
CA LYS A 81 -3.20 10.70 -3.34
C LYS A 81 -4.30 11.46 -2.63
N ILE A 82 -3.97 12.56 -1.96
CA ILE A 82 -4.94 13.41 -1.26
C ILE A 82 -6.01 13.92 -2.23
N TYR A 83 -5.62 14.42 -3.40
CA TYR A 83 -6.56 14.86 -4.44
C TYR A 83 -7.48 13.71 -4.90
N THR A 84 -6.91 12.55 -5.19
CA THR A 84 -7.67 11.37 -5.61
C THR A 84 -8.62 10.90 -4.52
N PHE A 85 -8.20 10.96 -3.25
CA PHE A 85 -9.00 10.65 -2.08
C PHE A 85 -10.21 11.59 -1.95
N ILE A 86 -9.98 12.91 -1.97
CA ILE A 86 -11.03 13.92 -1.88
C ILE A 86 -12.04 13.74 -3.01
N LYS A 87 -11.57 13.51 -4.24
CA LYS A 87 -12.44 13.29 -5.42
C LYS A 87 -13.36 12.07 -5.24
N ASN A 88 -12.87 11.02 -4.58
CA ASN A 88 -13.59 9.75 -4.44
C ASN A 88 -14.29 9.57 -3.09
N ILE A 89 -14.26 10.55 -2.17
CA ILE A 89 -14.80 10.42 -0.81
C ILE A 89 -16.27 9.98 -0.76
N LYS A 90 -17.10 10.45 -1.69
CA LYS A 90 -18.52 10.06 -1.77
C LYS A 90 -18.67 8.57 -2.06
N MET A 91 -17.83 8.02 -2.94
CA MET A 91 -17.82 6.59 -3.25
C MET A 91 -17.30 5.79 -2.05
N LEU A 92 -16.22 6.22 -1.39
CA LEU A 92 -15.69 5.54 -0.20
C LEU A 92 -16.75 5.42 0.92
N LYS A 93 -17.50 6.49 1.19
CA LYS A 93 -18.60 6.45 2.16
C LYS A 93 -19.73 5.52 1.76
N ARG A 94 -20.10 5.49 0.48
CA ARG A 94 -21.10 4.52 -0.02
C ARG A 94 -20.62 3.10 0.17
N LEU A 95 -19.33 2.81 -0.05
CA LEU A 95 -18.74 1.50 0.18
C LEU A 95 -18.81 1.11 1.66
N MET A 96 -18.51 2.03 2.58
CA MET A 96 -18.65 1.78 4.01
C MET A 96 -20.09 1.47 4.42
N VAL A 97 -21.07 2.23 3.90
CA VAL A 97 -22.50 1.95 4.14
C VAL A 97 -22.90 0.61 3.52
N ALA A 98 -22.37 0.28 2.34
CA ALA A 98 -22.62 -1.01 1.70
C ALA A 98 -22.11 -2.16 2.56
N LEU A 99 -20.92 -2.02 3.18
CA LEU A 99 -20.32 -3.01 4.09
C LEU A 99 -21.18 -3.29 5.34
N ASP A 100 -21.96 -2.31 5.79
CA ASP A 100 -22.91 -2.46 6.90
C ASP A 100 -24.26 -3.09 6.49
N SER A 101 -24.42 -3.45 5.20
CA SER A 101 -25.62 -4.15 4.72
C SER A 101 -25.69 -5.60 5.23
N ASP A 102 -26.91 -6.13 5.32
CA ASP A 102 -27.20 -7.44 5.90
C ASP A 102 -26.42 -8.60 5.24
N ILE A 103 -26.14 -8.49 3.94
CA ILE A 103 -25.42 -9.52 3.17
C ILE A 103 -23.96 -9.66 3.62
N PHE A 104 -23.35 -8.59 4.13
CA PHE A 104 -21.95 -8.59 4.57
C PHE A 104 -21.80 -8.79 6.08
N GLN A 105 -22.91 -8.98 6.81
CA GLN A 105 -22.89 -9.22 8.25
C GLN A 105 -22.58 -10.69 8.55
N PRO A 106 -21.69 -10.97 9.52
CA PRO A 106 -21.49 -12.33 10.01
C PRO A 106 -22.75 -12.80 10.75
N LYS A 107 -23.25 -13.98 10.38
CA LYS A 107 -24.52 -14.54 10.87
C LYS A 107 -24.34 -15.45 12.09
N SER A 108 -23.15 -16.02 12.27
CA SER A 108 -22.80 -16.88 13.40
C SER A 108 -21.67 -16.29 14.26
N LEU A 109 -21.53 -16.81 15.48
CA LEU A 109 -20.38 -16.48 16.34
C LEU A 109 -19.07 -16.99 15.72
N ASP A 110 -19.09 -18.16 15.09
CA ASP A 110 -17.93 -18.75 14.43
C ASP A 110 -17.42 -17.87 13.29
N GLN A 111 -18.32 -17.26 12.50
CA GLN A 111 -17.95 -16.28 11.47
C GLN A 111 -17.29 -15.03 12.04
N ARG A 112 -17.67 -14.58 13.24
CA ARG A 112 -16.98 -13.45 13.91
C ARG A 112 -15.58 -13.85 14.33
N VAL A 113 -15.44 -15.05 14.90
CA VAL A 113 -14.13 -15.59 15.29
C VAL A 113 -13.25 -15.79 14.06
N LEU A 114 -13.81 -16.17 12.92
CA LEU A 114 -13.12 -16.37 11.65
C LEU A 114 -12.49 -15.08 11.11
N VAL A 115 -13.23 -13.96 11.12
CA VAL A 115 -12.74 -12.69 10.55
C VAL A 115 -11.88 -11.85 11.51
N ARG A 116 -11.99 -12.12 12.82
CA ARG A 116 -11.31 -11.34 13.87
C ARG A 116 -9.79 -11.30 13.75
N PRO A 117 -9.06 -12.39 13.44
CA PRO A 117 -7.60 -12.36 13.30
C PRO A 117 -7.12 -11.36 12.25
N ALA A 118 -7.78 -11.28 11.09
CA ALA A 118 -7.42 -10.35 10.02
C ALA A 118 -7.57 -8.88 10.49
N MET A 119 -8.62 -8.58 11.25
CA MET A 119 -8.86 -7.24 11.79
C MET A 119 -7.87 -6.85 12.87
N VAL A 120 -7.54 -7.78 13.77
CA VAL A 120 -6.52 -7.58 14.81
C VAL A 120 -5.16 -7.34 14.17
N LEU A 121 -4.81 -8.14 13.16
CA LEU A 121 -3.57 -7.98 12.40
C LEU A 121 -3.50 -6.61 11.73
N TRP A 122 -4.57 -6.17 11.05
CA TRP A 122 -4.61 -4.85 10.44
C TRP A 122 -4.46 -3.73 11.47
N LYS A 123 -5.16 -3.81 12.62
CA LYS A 123 -5.02 -2.82 13.71
C LYS A 123 -3.61 -2.78 14.29
N MET A 124 -2.97 -3.94 14.43
CA MET A 124 -1.60 -4.05 14.92
C MET A 124 -0.62 -3.37 13.94
N ILE A 125 -0.72 -3.72 12.65
CA ILE A 125 0.10 -3.10 11.59
C ILE A 125 -0.13 -1.58 11.55
N TYR A 126 -1.39 -1.14 11.63
CA TYR A 126 -1.75 0.26 11.67
C TYR A 126 -1.09 0.99 12.85
N ASN A 127 -1.23 0.49 14.08
CA ASN A 127 -0.68 1.19 15.24
C ASN A 127 0.86 1.21 15.26
N ILE A 128 1.51 0.12 14.83
CA ILE A 128 2.97 0.03 14.75
C ILE A 128 3.50 1.04 13.71
N LEU A 129 2.93 1.04 12.50
CA LEU A 129 3.38 1.93 11.44
C LEU A 129 3.03 3.40 11.73
N LEU A 130 1.90 3.69 12.37
CA LEU A 130 1.55 5.04 12.81
C LEU A 130 2.57 5.56 13.83
N GLY A 131 2.95 4.73 14.82
CA GLY A 131 4.00 5.05 15.78
C GLY A 131 5.35 5.31 15.10
N ALA A 132 5.72 4.50 14.12
CA ALA A 132 6.95 4.68 13.36
C ALA A 132 6.95 5.98 12.53
N VAL A 133 5.86 6.30 11.82
CA VAL A 133 5.73 7.52 11.01
C VAL A 133 5.77 8.76 11.89
N THR A 134 5.00 8.77 12.99
CA THR A 134 4.97 9.92 13.92
C THR A 134 6.33 10.14 14.59
N ALA A 135 7.03 9.08 14.98
CA ALA A 135 8.38 9.17 15.50
C ALA A 135 9.37 9.72 14.45
N ALA A 136 9.30 9.22 13.21
CA ALA A 136 10.17 9.67 12.13
C ALA A 136 9.98 11.15 11.80
N VAL A 137 8.74 11.60 11.63
CA VAL A 137 8.42 13.02 11.39
C VAL A 137 8.90 13.88 12.55
N SER A 138 8.66 13.46 13.80
CA SER A 138 9.10 14.20 14.99
C SER A 138 10.62 14.34 15.06
N LEU A 139 11.36 13.26 14.80
CA LEU A 139 12.83 13.28 14.75
C LEU A 139 13.34 14.21 13.65
N TRP A 140 12.72 14.19 12.47
CA TRP A 140 13.09 15.06 11.36
C TRP A 140 12.86 16.54 11.66
N LEU A 141 11.74 16.88 12.30
CA LEU A 141 11.47 18.26 12.71
C LEU A 141 12.49 18.71 13.77
N VAL A 142 12.77 17.89 14.77
CA VAL A 142 13.67 18.25 15.87
C VAL A 142 15.15 18.34 15.46
N PHE A 143 15.57 17.56 14.46
CA PHE A 143 16.99 17.46 14.07
C PHE A 143 17.69 18.80 13.74
N PRO A 144 17.14 19.69 12.89
CA PRO A 144 17.73 21.01 12.63
C PRO A 144 17.95 21.87 13.88
N ILE A 145 17.12 21.72 14.92
CA ILE A 145 17.22 22.49 16.17
C ILE A 145 18.37 21.94 17.03
N LEU A 146 18.46 20.61 17.15
CA LEU A 146 19.49 19.97 17.98
C LEU A 146 20.87 20.04 17.33
N ASN A 147 20.94 19.95 16.00
CA ASN A 147 22.20 19.97 15.25
C ASN A 147 22.70 21.40 14.98
N GLY A 148 22.60 22.30 15.97
CA GLY A 148 22.90 23.74 15.89
C GLY A 148 24.33 24.14 15.45
N SER A 149 25.12 23.20 14.96
CA SER A 149 26.49 23.38 14.48
C SER A 149 26.63 23.80 13.01
N THR A 150 25.63 23.56 12.12
CA THR A 150 25.86 23.70 10.66
C THR A 150 25.22 24.90 9.97
N ARG A 151 24.06 25.46 10.41
CA ARG A 151 23.52 26.76 9.90
C ARG A 151 22.59 27.44 10.93
N ARG A 152 22.80 28.73 11.24
CA ARG A 152 21.96 29.53 12.17
C ARG A 152 20.47 29.68 11.77
N TYR A 153 20.05 29.16 10.62
CA TYR A 153 18.68 29.22 10.10
C TYR A 153 18.33 27.96 9.28
N ALA A 154 18.65 26.78 9.81
CA ALA A 154 18.30 25.52 9.16
C ALA A 154 16.78 25.27 9.23
N LEU A 155 16.15 25.01 8.09
CA LEU A 155 14.75 24.59 8.00
C LEU A 155 14.68 23.06 7.98
N PRO A 156 13.58 22.43 8.43
CA PRO A 156 13.38 20.99 8.34
C PRO A 156 13.48 20.47 6.90
N PHE A 157 12.95 21.24 5.95
CA PHE A 157 12.99 20.92 4.52
C PHE A 157 13.62 22.06 3.72
N PRO A 158 14.61 21.76 2.85
CA PRO A 158 15.15 22.74 1.92
C PRO A 158 14.04 23.28 1.00
N ALA A 159 13.70 24.55 1.17
CA ALA A 159 12.65 25.21 0.41
C ALA A 159 13.03 26.66 0.10
N TRP A 160 12.52 27.18 -1.02
CA TRP A 160 12.69 28.58 -1.38
C TRP A 160 11.45 29.39 -1.01
N TYR A 161 11.66 30.51 -0.30
CA TYR A 161 10.60 31.45 0.07
C TYR A 161 10.87 32.83 -0.57
N PRO A 162 9.81 33.56 -0.98
CA PRO A 162 9.94 34.88 -1.60
C PRO A 162 10.31 36.01 -0.61
N TYR A 163 10.64 35.69 0.64
CA TYR A 163 10.98 36.63 1.71
C TYR A 163 12.23 36.18 2.48
N ASP A 164 12.90 37.11 3.16
CA ASP A 164 14.13 36.79 3.91
C ASP A 164 13.80 36.07 5.23
N ILE A 165 13.96 34.75 5.23
CA ILE A 165 13.75 33.88 6.39
C ILE A 165 14.68 34.19 7.56
N ARG A 166 15.76 34.98 7.40
CA ARG A 166 16.72 35.26 8.48
C ARG A 166 16.26 36.37 9.41
N LYS A 167 15.14 37.04 9.11
CA LYS A 167 14.56 38.10 9.94
C LYS A 167 13.48 37.52 10.84
N SER A 168 13.57 37.71 12.15
CA SER A 168 12.47 37.37 13.07
C SER A 168 11.29 38.33 12.84
N PRO A 169 10.02 37.87 12.84
CA PRO A 169 9.55 36.52 13.18
C PRO A 169 9.37 35.57 11.98
N TYR A 170 9.92 35.89 10.81
CA TYR A 170 9.67 35.11 9.58
C TYR A 170 10.26 33.69 9.63
N TYR A 171 11.39 33.50 10.31
CA TYR A 171 11.98 32.18 10.50
C TYR A 171 11.03 31.26 11.26
N GLU A 172 10.54 31.74 12.41
CA GLU A 172 9.71 31.00 13.36
C GLU A 172 8.35 30.66 12.72
N LEU A 173 7.76 31.62 11.98
CA LEU A 173 6.52 31.40 11.23
C LEU A 173 6.70 30.37 10.11
N THR A 174 7.81 30.43 9.38
CA THR A 174 8.11 29.49 8.28
C THR A 174 8.37 28.09 8.80
N TYR A 175 9.11 27.99 9.90
CA TYR A 175 9.38 26.73 10.57
C TYR A 175 8.09 26.08 11.07
N LEU A 176 7.18 26.87 11.67
CA LEU A 176 5.86 26.39 12.09
C LEU A 176 5.00 25.95 10.90
N HIS A 177 5.00 26.72 9.80
CA HIS A 177 4.29 26.38 8.57
C HIS A 177 4.75 25.04 7.99
N GLN A 178 6.07 24.82 7.83
CA GLN A 178 6.60 23.55 7.34
C GLN A 178 6.30 22.40 8.31
N SER A 179 6.46 22.62 9.62
CA SER A 179 6.22 21.59 10.63
C SER A 179 4.79 21.09 10.61
N VAL A 180 3.82 22.02 10.60
CA VAL A 180 2.40 21.69 10.54
C VAL A 180 2.02 21.10 9.18
N GLY A 181 2.48 21.72 8.08
CA GLY A 181 2.21 21.28 6.72
C GLY A 181 2.67 19.86 6.48
N THR A 182 3.96 19.56 6.73
CA THR A 182 4.52 18.22 6.51
C THR A 182 3.89 17.19 7.43
N SER A 183 3.63 17.52 8.71
CA SER A 183 2.99 16.57 9.63
C SER A 183 1.60 16.16 9.14
N LEU A 184 0.81 17.14 8.68
CA LEU A 184 -0.52 16.88 8.15
C LEU A 184 -0.45 16.11 6.81
N VAL A 185 0.50 16.41 5.91
CA VAL A 185 0.70 15.65 4.65
C VAL A 185 1.08 14.20 4.97
N ALA A 186 2.04 13.98 5.85
CA ALA A 186 2.51 12.64 6.22
C ALA A 186 1.40 11.80 6.85
N LEU A 187 0.62 12.39 7.76
CA LEU A 187 -0.54 11.72 8.36
C LEU A 187 -1.63 11.43 7.31
N GLY A 188 -1.90 12.37 6.40
CA GLY A 188 -2.86 12.19 5.31
C GLY A 188 -2.46 11.04 4.37
N ASP A 189 -1.23 11.08 3.86
CA ASP A 189 -0.66 10.05 2.99
C ASP A 189 -0.73 8.65 3.61
N TYR A 190 -0.20 8.53 4.83
CA TYR A 190 -0.20 7.28 5.59
C TYR A 190 -1.62 6.72 5.80
N ASN A 191 -2.57 7.57 6.20
CA ASN A 191 -3.93 7.09 6.48
C ASN A 191 -4.70 6.70 5.22
N ILE A 192 -4.40 7.31 4.06
CA ILE A 192 -4.97 6.89 2.78
C ILE A 192 -4.48 5.46 2.44
N ASP A 193 -3.18 5.20 2.58
CA ASP A 193 -2.62 3.87 2.31
C ASP A 193 -3.18 2.78 3.23
N MET A 194 -3.34 3.10 4.51
CA MET A 194 -3.91 2.17 5.47
C MET A 194 -5.40 1.94 5.25
N LEU A 195 -6.15 2.94 4.77
CA LEU A 195 -7.54 2.75 4.37
C LEU A 195 -7.65 1.81 3.16
N ILE A 196 -6.78 1.97 2.16
CA ILE A 196 -6.71 1.07 1.01
C ILE A 196 -6.46 -0.37 1.48
N SER A 197 -5.50 -0.55 2.41
CA SER A 197 -5.20 -1.84 3.02
C SER A 197 -6.40 -2.41 3.79
N ALA A 198 -7.16 -1.57 4.50
CA ALA A 198 -8.38 -1.98 5.20
C ALA A 198 -9.47 -2.45 4.24
N MET A 199 -9.64 -1.78 3.10
CA MET A 199 -10.59 -2.19 2.07
C MET A 199 -10.26 -3.57 1.51
N MET A 200 -8.98 -3.86 1.26
CA MET A 200 -8.55 -5.20 0.84
C MET A 200 -8.81 -6.23 1.94
N MET A 201 -8.49 -5.92 3.21
CA MET A 201 -8.80 -6.78 4.35
C MET A 201 -10.31 -7.10 4.42
N TYR A 202 -11.19 -6.12 4.21
CA TYR A 202 -12.64 -6.36 4.19
C TYR A 202 -13.06 -7.27 3.04
N VAL A 203 -12.51 -7.10 1.82
CA VAL A 203 -12.76 -8.03 0.70
C VAL A 203 -12.36 -9.45 1.09
N GLY A 204 -11.17 -9.62 1.70
CA GLY A 204 -10.68 -10.91 2.16
C GLY A 204 -11.60 -11.54 3.22
N ALA A 205 -12.00 -10.76 4.23
CA ALA A 205 -12.92 -11.22 5.28
C ALA A 205 -14.29 -11.65 4.72
N GLN A 206 -14.80 -10.95 3.69
CA GLN A 206 -16.04 -11.36 3.02
C GLN A 206 -15.89 -12.65 2.23
N CYS A 207 -14.70 -12.92 1.66
CA CYS A 207 -14.40 -14.22 1.05
C CYS A 207 -14.38 -15.35 2.09
N ASP A 208 -13.85 -15.11 3.30
CA ASP A 208 -13.86 -16.09 4.38
C ASP A 208 -15.29 -16.41 4.83
N ILE A 209 -16.13 -15.39 5.03
CA ILE A 209 -17.56 -15.55 5.38
C ILE A 209 -18.30 -16.34 4.29
N LEU A 210 -18.02 -16.04 3.01
CA LEU A 210 -18.62 -16.78 1.90
C LEU A 210 -18.18 -18.25 1.89
N CYS A 211 -16.88 -18.53 2.08
CA CYS A 211 -16.38 -19.90 2.18
C CYS A 211 -17.06 -20.67 3.32
N ASP A 212 -17.23 -20.04 4.48
CA ASP A 212 -17.91 -20.64 5.61
C ASP A 212 -19.39 -20.96 5.32
N ASN A 213 -20.13 -20.02 4.71
CA ASN A 213 -21.51 -20.26 4.29
C ASN A 213 -21.60 -21.40 3.27
N LEU A 214 -20.64 -21.51 2.35
CA LEU A 214 -20.59 -22.56 1.32
C LEU A 214 -20.34 -23.94 1.94
N ARG A 215 -19.44 -24.05 2.91
CA ARG A 215 -19.15 -25.31 3.62
C ARG A 215 -20.36 -25.86 4.36
N HIS A 216 -21.17 -24.97 4.93
CA HIS A 216 -22.36 -25.32 5.69
C HIS A 216 -23.63 -25.38 4.82
N LEU A 217 -23.49 -25.44 3.49
CA LEU A 217 -24.63 -25.76 2.62
C LEU A 217 -25.03 -27.22 2.81
N GLY A 218 -26.23 -27.41 3.36
CA GLY A 218 -26.84 -28.71 3.60
C GLY A 218 -28.36 -28.63 3.66
N GLY A 219 -28.98 -29.71 4.12
CA GLY A 219 -30.44 -29.80 4.26
C GLY A 219 -31.19 -30.18 2.99
N ASP A 220 -32.52 -30.03 3.04
CA ASP A 220 -33.41 -30.40 1.95
C ASP A 220 -33.14 -29.57 0.69
N SER A 221 -33.47 -30.12 -0.48
CA SER A 221 -33.11 -29.49 -1.76
C SER A 221 -33.62 -28.05 -1.96
N SER A 222 -34.75 -27.71 -1.35
CA SER A 222 -35.29 -26.34 -1.38
C SER A 222 -34.47 -25.38 -0.51
N GLU A 223 -34.05 -25.84 0.67
CA GLU A 223 -33.22 -25.05 1.59
C GLU A 223 -31.82 -24.85 1.00
N PHE A 224 -31.20 -25.93 0.53
CA PHE A 224 -29.90 -25.87 -0.16
C PHE A 224 -29.91 -24.90 -1.33
N ALA A 225 -30.94 -24.97 -2.20
CA ALA A 225 -31.05 -24.06 -3.34
C ALA A 225 -31.20 -22.59 -2.92
N THR A 226 -31.91 -22.34 -1.82
CA THR A 226 -32.10 -20.98 -1.26
C THR A 226 -30.80 -20.44 -0.68
N LEU A 227 -30.08 -21.24 0.10
CA LEU A 227 -28.78 -20.88 0.69
C LEU A 227 -27.70 -20.68 -0.39
N LEU A 228 -27.67 -21.55 -1.41
CA LEU A 228 -26.79 -21.40 -2.57
C LEU A 228 -27.07 -20.08 -3.30
N THR A 229 -28.36 -19.74 -3.49
CA THR A 229 -28.74 -18.46 -4.11
C THR A 229 -28.26 -17.26 -3.29
N HIS A 230 -28.31 -17.35 -1.96
CA HIS A 230 -27.74 -16.32 -1.08
C HIS A 230 -26.22 -16.22 -1.23
N CYS A 231 -25.50 -17.35 -1.29
CA CYS A 231 -24.05 -17.37 -1.51
C CYS A 231 -23.66 -16.78 -2.88
N VAL A 232 -24.40 -17.10 -3.94
CA VAL A 232 -24.19 -16.52 -5.27
C VAL A 232 -24.42 -15.01 -5.27
N LYS A 233 -25.45 -14.53 -4.58
CA LYS A 233 -25.70 -13.08 -4.41
C LYS A 233 -24.58 -12.40 -3.63
N HIS A 234 -24.10 -13.01 -2.54
CA HIS A 234 -22.97 -12.51 -1.74
C HIS A 234 -21.69 -12.45 -2.58
N HIS A 235 -21.35 -13.53 -3.28
CA HIS A 235 -20.22 -13.58 -4.21
C HIS A 235 -20.31 -12.48 -5.28
N THR A 236 -21.48 -12.29 -5.90
CA THR A 236 -21.69 -11.26 -6.93
C THR A 236 -21.46 -9.85 -6.39
N LYS A 237 -21.80 -9.58 -5.12
CA LYS A 237 -21.54 -8.28 -4.47
C LYS A 237 -20.08 -8.09 -4.07
N ILE A 238 -19.35 -9.16 -3.75
CA ILE A 238 -17.91 -9.12 -3.50
C ILE A 238 -17.15 -8.90 -4.81
N LEU A 239 -17.52 -9.62 -5.87
CA LEU A 239 -16.75 -9.81 -7.09
C LEU A 239 -16.42 -8.54 -7.88
N LYS A 240 -15.31 -8.67 -8.63
CA LYS A 240 -14.89 -7.84 -9.75
C LYS A 240 -15.18 -8.59 -11.05
N CYS A 241 -15.92 -7.96 -11.96
CA CYS A 241 -16.15 -8.35 -13.38
C CYS A 241 -17.40 -9.20 -13.76
N LYS A 242 -17.77 -8.98 -15.04
CA LYS A 242 -19.01 -9.31 -15.76
C LYS A 242 -19.30 -10.82 -15.85
N THR A 243 -20.34 -11.30 -15.19
CA THR A 243 -21.16 -12.42 -15.68
C THR A 243 -22.39 -11.84 -16.40
N PRO A 244 -22.50 -11.91 -17.74
CA PRO A 244 -23.67 -11.42 -18.47
C PRO A 244 -24.89 -12.36 -18.36
N ASN A 245 -24.71 -13.61 -17.91
CA ASN A 245 -25.69 -14.67 -18.22
C ASN A 245 -26.46 -15.24 -17.03
N PHE A 246 -26.11 -14.90 -15.77
CA PHE A 246 -26.83 -15.45 -14.61
C PHE A 246 -27.91 -14.50 -14.05
N THR A 247 -27.78 -13.19 -14.27
CA THR A 247 -28.66 -12.17 -13.67
C THR A 247 -29.74 -11.62 -14.60
N ALA A 248 -29.74 -12.00 -15.89
CA ALA A 248 -30.68 -11.46 -16.88
C ALA A 248 -32.16 -11.76 -16.56
N SER A 249 -32.45 -12.72 -15.68
CA SER A 249 -33.81 -13.05 -15.24
C SER A 249 -34.26 -12.33 -13.95
N PHE A 250 -33.35 -11.74 -13.15
CA PHE A 250 -33.70 -11.42 -11.75
C PHE A 250 -33.41 -10.02 -11.21
N ASP A 251 -32.80 -9.08 -11.93
CA ASP A 251 -32.71 -7.70 -11.41
C ASP A 251 -32.48 -6.62 -12.47
N SER A 252 -33.55 -6.18 -13.11
CA SER A 252 -33.53 -5.09 -14.10
C SER A 252 -33.70 -3.69 -13.49
N ARG A 253 -33.54 -3.51 -12.17
CA ARG A 253 -33.64 -2.18 -11.52
C ARG A 253 -32.56 -1.82 -10.49
N GLN A 254 -31.64 -2.70 -10.10
CA GLN A 254 -30.64 -2.37 -9.08
C GLN A 254 -29.25 -2.07 -9.68
N LYS A 255 -28.73 -0.85 -9.42
CA LYS A 255 -27.29 -0.58 -9.53
C LYS A 255 -26.60 -1.42 -8.45
N ILE A 256 -26.13 -2.62 -8.80
CA ILE A 256 -25.42 -3.50 -7.89
C ILE A 256 -24.03 -2.89 -7.62
N CYS A 257 -23.78 -2.48 -6.37
CA CYS A 257 -22.43 -2.15 -5.91
C CYS A 257 -21.57 -3.41 -5.91
N ARG A 258 -20.45 -3.35 -6.63
CA ARG A 258 -19.42 -4.40 -6.69
C ARG A 258 -18.25 -3.94 -5.85
N PHE A 259 -18.24 -4.39 -4.60
CA PHE A 259 -17.38 -3.81 -3.57
C PHE A 259 -15.90 -3.85 -3.95
N ALA A 260 -15.38 -5.00 -4.39
CA ALA A 260 -13.96 -5.09 -4.79
C ALA A 260 -13.63 -4.31 -6.07
N GLU A 261 -14.57 -4.15 -7.01
CA GLU A 261 -14.36 -3.40 -8.26
C GLU A 261 -14.25 -1.90 -7.98
N GLU A 262 -15.19 -1.35 -7.20
CA GLU A 262 -15.18 0.06 -6.80
C GLU A 262 -13.96 0.39 -5.91
N CYS A 263 -13.59 -0.51 -4.99
CA CYS A 263 -12.34 -0.40 -4.24
C CYS A 263 -11.13 -0.38 -5.19
N ASN A 264 -11.07 -1.29 -6.17
CA ASN A 264 -9.96 -1.34 -7.10
C ASN A 264 -9.86 -0.07 -7.96
N ASP A 265 -10.98 0.45 -8.45
CA ASP A 265 -11.01 1.68 -9.25
C ASP A 265 -10.56 2.91 -8.46
N PHE A 266 -10.89 2.97 -7.15
CA PHE A 266 -10.40 4.00 -6.25
C PHE A 266 -8.87 4.08 -6.22
N PHE A 267 -8.23 2.95 -5.89
CA PHE A 267 -6.81 2.94 -5.60
C PHE A 267 -5.94 2.60 -6.82
N ASN A 268 -6.52 2.30 -7.98
CA ASN A 268 -5.79 2.01 -9.22
C ASN A 268 -4.72 3.05 -9.56
N PHE A 269 -5.13 4.31 -9.63
CA PHE A 269 -4.23 5.43 -9.93
C PHE A 269 -3.22 5.68 -8.80
N ILE A 270 -3.66 5.57 -7.55
CA ILE A 270 -2.82 5.75 -6.36
C ILE A 270 -1.68 4.73 -6.37
N LEU A 271 -1.99 3.45 -6.55
CA LEU A 271 -1.01 2.37 -6.55
C LEU A 271 -0.05 2.47 -7.74
N LEU A 272 -0.52 2.91 -8.92
CA LEU A 272 0.37 3.14 -10.06
C LEU A 272 1.40 4.23 -9.75
N GLY A 273 0.93 5.38 -9.24
CA GLY A 273 1.79 6.47 -8.80
C GLY A 273 2.75 6.01 -7.72
N GLN A 274 2.25 5.25 -6.74
CA GLN A 274 3.06 4.68 -5.66
C GLN A 274 4.20 3.82 -6.19
N PHE A 275 3.93 2.81 -7.02
CA PHE A 275 4.98 1.92 -7.50
C PHE A 275 6.02 2.66 -8.36
N PHE A 276 5.58 3.62 -9.16
CA PHE A 276 6.49 4.44 -9.97
C PHE A 276 7.39 5.32 -9.08
N THR A 277 6.78 6.11 -8.20
CA THR A 277 7.50 6.99 -7.28
C THR A 277 8.41 6.21 -6.35
N SER A 278 7.95 5.10 -5.77
CA SER A 278 8.79 4.26 -4.92
C SER A 278 10.00 3.71 -5.66
N SER A 279 9.86 3.33 -6.94
CA SER A 279 11.00 2.88 -7.75
C SER A 279 12.04 3.99 -7.94
N VAL A 280 11.58 5.21 -8.20
CA VAL A 280 12.44 6.41 -8.34
C VAL A 280 13.09 6.77 -7.00
N CYS A 281 12.32 6.79 -5.90
CA CYS A 281 12.81 7.09 -4.56
C CYS A 281 13.82 6.05 -4.06
N MET A 282 13.59 4.75 -4.34
CA MET A 282 14.55 3.70 -4.01
C MET A 282 15.85 3.86 -4.81
N ALA A 283 15.77 4.10 -6.13
CA ALA A 283 16.95 4.28 -6.97
C ALA A 283 17.81 5.47 -6.51
N MET A 284 17.20 6.63 -6.29
CA MET A 284 17.91 7.82 -5.83
C MET A 284 18.36 7.71 -4.38
N GLY A 285 17.53 7.16 -3.50
CA GLY A 285 17.85 6.97 -2.08
C GLY A 285 19.04 6.04 -1.87
N LEU A 286 19.11 4.93 -2.61
CA LEU A 286 20.26 4.02 -2.54
C LEU A 286 21.51 4.60 -3.20
N PHE A 287 21.38 5.33 -4.31
CA PHE A 287 22.50 6.10 -4.86
C PHE A 287 23.09 7.08 -3.83
N ARG A 288 22.23 7.79 -3.09
CA ARG A 288 22.64 8.66 -1.98
C ARG A 288 23.28 7.88 -0.85
N LEU A 289 22.70 6.76 -0.45
CA LEU A 289 23.23 5.91 0.62
C LEU A 289 24.67 5.47 0.32
N ALA A 290 25.02 5.23 -0.95
CA ALA A 290 26.36 4.86 -1.38
C ALA A 290 27.39 6.03 -1.36
N LEU A 291 26.92 7.28 -1.28
CA LEU A 291 27.78 8.48 -1.23
C LEU A 291 27.97 9.02 0.19
N VAL A 292 27.01 8.75 1.07
CA VAL A 292 27.01 9.25 2.45
C VAL A 292 28.00 8.47 3.31
N THR A 293 28.61 9.15 4.28
CA THR A 293 29.54 8.52 5.22
C THR A 293 28.83 7.44 6.05
N PRO A 294 29.38 6.22 6.11
CA PRO A 294 28.82 5.14 6.92
C PRO A 294 28.64 5.57 8.38
N SER A 295 27.54 5.13 9.00
CA SER A 295 27.21 5.42 10.41
C SER A 295 27.00 6.90 10.75
N SER A 296 26.86 7.78 9.75
CA SER A 296 26.40 9.15 9.96
C SER A 296 24.90 9.20 10.25
N PHE A 297 24.43 10.31 10.82
CA PHE A 297 22.99 10.54 11.02
C PHE A 297 22.21 10.50 9.69
N GLU A 298 22.79 11.06 8.63
CA GLU A 298 22.20 11.04 7.29
C GLU A 298 22.07 9.61 6.76
N PHE A 299 23.07 8.76 7.00
CA PHE A 299 23.02 7.33 6.63
C PHE A 299 21.83 6.62 7.27
N TYR A 300 21.60 6.81 8.58
CA TYR A 300 20.46 6.21 9.27
C TYR A 300 19.12 6.75 8.77
N THR A 301 19.03 8.05 8.51
CA THR A 301 17.81 8.71 8.00
C THR A 301 17.43 8.20 6.61
N LEU A 302 18.40 8.09 5.70
CA LEU A 302 18.19 7.56 4.36
C LEU A 302 17.83 6.07 4.38
N SER A 303 18.52 5.29 5.22
CA SER A 303 18.23 3.86 5.40
C SER A 303 16.81 3.64 5.90
N PHE A 304 16.37 4.42 6.89
CA PHE A 304 15.01 4.37 7.40
C PHE A 304 13.99 4.78 6.34
N SER A 305 14.29 5.80 5.53
CA SER A 305 13.43 6.25 4.44
C SER A 305 13.24 5.17 3.37
N ILE A 306 14.31 4.48 2.97
CA ILE A 306 14.24 3.37 2.01
C ILE A 306 13.43 2.21 2.59
N LEU A 307 13.67 1.86 3.87
CA LEU A 307 12.90 0.83 4.55
C LEU A 307 11.41 1.18 4.61
N SER A 308 11.06 2.44 4.87
CA SER A 308 9.68 2.93 4.87
C SER A 308 9.00 2.72 3.52
N VAL A 309 9.68 3.07 2.42
CA VAL A 309 9.18 2.86 1.05
C VAL A 309 8.96 1.37 0.74
N ILE A 310 9.89 0.50 1.17
CA ILE A 310 9.76 -0.95 1.01
C ILE A 310 8.55 -1.47 1.79
N MET A 311 8.38 -1.04 3.05
CA MET A 311 7.25 -1.43 3.90
C MET A 311 5.90 -0.99 3.32
N GLN A 312 5.84 0.19 2.70
CA GLN A 312 4.64 0.70 2.04
C GLN A 312 4.24 -0.19 0.86
N ILE A 313 5.18 -0.55 -0.03
CA ILE A 313 4.93 -1.50 -1.13
C ILE A 313 4.54 -2.88 -0.59
N PHE A 314 5.30 -3.38 0.39
CA PHE A 314 5.07 -4.70 0.96
C PHE A 314 3.65 -4.82 1.52
N THR A 315 3.17 -3.79 2.24
CA THR A 315 1.82 -3.76 2.80
C THR A 315 0.76 -3.91 1.70
N TYR A 316 0.88 -3.19 0.59
CA TYR A 316 -0.04 -3.32 -0.53
C TYR A 316 -0.04 -4.70 -1.17
N CYS A 317 1.14 -5.26 -1.42
CA CYS A 317 1.26 -6.58 -2.01
C CYS A 317 0.75 -7.68 -1.07
N TRP A 318 1.00 -7.56 0.23
CA TRP A 318 0.54 -8.51 1.24
C TRP A 318 -0.98 -8.59 1.30
N PHE A 319 -1.65 -7.44 1.46
CA PHE A 319 -3.11 -7.43 1.50
C PHE A 319 -3.75 -7.80 0.15
N GLY A 320 -3.09 -7.51 -0.98
CA GLY A 320 -3.51 -7.97 -2.30
C GLY A 320 -3.45 -9.50 -2.44
N GLU A 321 -2.34 -10.11 -2.04
CA GLU A 321 -2.14 -11.56 -2.06
C GLU A 321 -3.13 -12.28 -1.14
N GLU A 322 -3.41 -11.71 0.04
CA GLU A 322 -4.40 -12.26 0.98
C GLU A 322 -5.81 -12.33 0.36
N VAL A 323 -6.21 -11.31 -0.42
CA VAL A 323 -7.48 -11.30 -1.15
C VAL A 323 -7.48 -12.38 -2.25
N GLU A 324 -6.40 -12.50 -3.01
CA GLU A 324 -6.27 -13.53 -4.06
C GLU A 324 -6.32 -14.95 -3.46
N SER A 325 -5.57 -15.17 -2.38
CA SER A 325 -5.52 -16.44 -1.65
C SER A 325 -6.88 -16.84 -1.11
N LYS A 326 -7.57 -15.94 -0.41
CA LYS A 326 -8.90 -16.22 0.18
C LYS A 326 -9.97 -16.45 -0.87
N SER A 327 -9.99 -15.63 -1.92
CA SER A 327 -10.97 -15.81 -3.00
C SER A 327 -10.76 -17.09 -3.80
N SER A 328 -9.52 -17.56 -3.96
CA SER A 328 -9.23 -18.84 -4.64
C SER A 328 -9.84 -20.07 -3.93
N LYS A 329 -10.12 -19.97 -2.63
CA LYS A 329 -10.69 -21.04 -1.82
C LYS A 329 -12.21 -21.20 -1.99
N ILE A 330 -12.90 -20.20 -2.55
CA ILE A 330 -14.37 -20.19 -2.70
C ILE A 330 -14.85 -21.39 -3.53
N ALA A 331 -14.18 -21.67 -4.65
CA ALA A 331 -14.49 -22.82 -5.50
C ALA A 331 -14.36 -24.14 -4.73
N TYR A 332 -13.29 -24.29 -3.93
CA TYR A 332 -13.05 -25.50 -3.14
C TYR A 332 -14.06 -25.65 -1.99
N ALA A 333 -14.36 -24.57 -1.27
CA ALA A 333 -15.36 -24.54 -0.20
C ALA A 333 -16.75 -24.96 -0.68
N THR A 334 -17.07 -24.71 -1.95
CA THR A 334 -18.32 -25.16 -2.57
C THR A 334 -18.40 -26.69 -2.65
N PHE A 335 -17.27 -27.37 -2.92
CA PHE A 335 -17.20 -28.83 -2.97
C PHE A 335 -17.22 -29.51 -1.60
N GLU A 336 -16.91 -28.77 -0.53
CA GLU A 336 -16.98 -29.25 0.86
C GLU A 336 -18.41 -29.32 1.40
N SER A 337 -19.41 -28.84 0.65
CA SER A 337 -20.84 -28.92 1.02
C SER A 337 -21.46 -30.30 0.81
N GLU A 338 -22.69 -30.51 1.29
CA GLU A 338 -23.47 -31.75 1.11
C GLU A 338 -24.09 -31.91 -0.30
N TRP A 339 -23.37 -31.50 -1.35
CA TRP A 339 -23.89 -31.41 -2.72
C TRP A 339 -24.16 -32.76 -3.41
N ILE A 340 -23.54 -33.85 -2.94
CA ILE A 340 -23.66 -35.17 -3.57
C ILE A 340 -25.11 -35.68 -3.49
N ALA A 341 -25.81 -35.40 -2.39
CA ALA A 341 -27.20 -35.80 -2.19
C ALA A 341 -28.22 -34.94 -2.97
N GLN A 342 -27.77 -33.83 -3.58
CA GLN A 342 -28.67 -32.86 -4.20
C GLN A 342 -29.12 -33.28 -5.62
N PRO A 343 -30.30 -32.81 -6.08
CA PRO A 343 -30.84 -33.12 -7.40
C PRO A 343 -30.04 -32.46 -8.53
N SER A 344 -30.15 -33.02 -9.74
CA SER A 344 -29.36 -32.60 -10.91
C SER A 344 -29.46 -31.12 -11.26
N HIS A 345 -30.59 -30.47 -10.99
CA HIS A 345 -30.75 -29.04 -11.26
C HIS A 345 -29.91 -28.16 -10.32
N VAL A 346 -29.84 -28.51 -9.02
CA VAL A 346 -29.00 -27.80 -8.03
C VAL A 346 -27.52 -28.02 -8.34
N LYS A 347 -27.14 -29.26 -8.66
CA LYS A 347 -25.77 -29.61 -9.07
C LYS A 347 -25.30 -28.79 -10.28
N LYS A 348 -26.16 -28.60 -11.28
CA LYS A 348 -25.86 -27.73 -12.44
C LYS A 348 -25.62 -26.28 -12.01
N ASN A 349 -26.45 -25.74 -11.12
CA ASN A 349 -26.27 -24.37 -10.61
C ASN A 349 -24.95 -24.22 -9.83
N MET A 350 -24.58 -25.23 -9.04
CA MET A 350 -23.29 -25.26 -8.36
C MET A 350 -22.12 -25.29 -9.33
N LEU A 351 -22.17 -26.10 -10.39
CA LEU A 351 -21.10 -26.15 -11.40
C LEU A 351 -20.89 -24.78 -12.06
N ILE A 352 -21.98 -24.09 -12.42
CA ILE A 352 -21.91 -22.72 -12.96
C ILE A 352 -21.26 -21.76 -11.95
N PHE A 353 -21.62 -21.87 -10.68
CA PHE A 353 -21.04 -21.06 -9.62
C PHE A 353 -19.54 -21.34 -9.44
N VAL A 354 -19.15 -22.62 -9.37
CA VAL A 354 -17.75 -23.04 -9.25
C VAL A 354 -16.92 -22.51 -10.41
N GLU A 355 -17.42 -22.62 -11.65
CA GLU A 355 -16.72 -22.09 -12.82
C GLU A 355 -16.43 -20.59 -12.67
N SER A 356 -17.38 -19.83 -12.10
CA SER A 356 -17.15 -18.41 -11.81
C SER A 356 -16.18 -18.18 -10.64
N ALA A 357 -16.24 -19.02 -9.61
CA ALA A 357 -15.44 -18.90 -8.39
C ALA A 357 -13.99 -19.38 -8.57
N GLN A 358 -13.70 -20.14 -9.63
CA GLN A 358 -12.33 -20.53 -10.01
C GLN A 358 -11.47 -19.35 -10.46
N HIS A 359 -12.08 -18.21 -10.78
CA HIS A 359 -11.37 -16.97 -11.06
C HIS A 359 -11.23 -16.14 -9.78
N PRO A 360 -10.07 -16.17 -9.09
CA PRO A 360 -9.89 -15.43 -7.85
C PRO A 360 -9.98 -13.93 -8.08
N VAL A 361 -10.34 -13.20 -7.03
CA VAL A 361 -10.39 -11.74 -7.03
C VAL A 361 -8.97 -11.20 -7.07
N LYS A 362 -8.53 -10.81 -8.27
CA LYS A 362 -7.22 -10.18 -8.46
C LYS A 362 -7.33 -8.66 -8.49
N LEU A 363 -6.76 -8.04 -7.46
CA LEU A 363 -6.56 -6.59 -7.40
C LEU A 363 -5.36 -6.23 -8.28
N SER A 364 -5.53 -5.24 -9.14
CA SER A 364 -4.55 -4.92 -10.18
C SER A 364 -4.58 -3.47 -10.56
N THR A 365 -3.41 -2.90 -10.85
CA THR A 365 -3.26 -1.53 -11.35
C THR A 365 -3.42 -1.53 -12.86
N PHE A 366 -4.53 -0.99 -13.37
CA PHE A 366 -4.85 -0.95 -14.82
C PHE A 366 -4.72 -2.30 -15.55
N LYS A 367 -4.76 -3.43 -14.84
CA LYS A 367 -4.43 -4.77 -15.36
C LYS A 367 -2.99 -4.91 -15.91
N LEU A 368 -2.10 -3.96 -15.62
CA LEU A 368 -0.68 -4.02 -15.97
C LEU A 368 0.08 -4.88 -14.96
N PHE A 369 -0.19 -4.67 -13.67
CA PHE A 369 0.45 -5.41 -12.57
C PHE A 369 -0.60 -5.89 -11.56
N TYR A 370 -0.41 -7.11 -11.06
CA TYR A 370 -1.20 -7.66 -9.96
C TYR A 370 -0.53 -7.35 -8.62
N LEU A 371 -1.34 -7.08 -7.60
CA LEU A 371 -0.86 -6.94 -6.23
C LEU A 371 -0.55 -8.32 -5.66
N SER A 372 0.68 -8.76 -5.90
CA SER A 372 1.12 -10.12 -5.64
C SER A 372 2.52 -10.11 -5.04
N LEU A 373 2.73 -10.95 -4.03
CA LEU A 373 4.05 -11.20 -3.46
C LEU A 373 4.86 -12.19 -4.30
N ASP A 374 4.19 -12.98 -5.17
CA ASP A 374 4.87 -13.88 -6.10
C ASP A 374 5.89 -13.11 -6.97
N THR A 375 7.15 -13.50 -6.80
CA THR A 375 8.33 -12.90 -7.46
C THR A 375 8.28 -13.05 -8.98
N LYS A 376 7.48 -13.99 -9.50
CA LYS A 376 7.32 -14.22 -10.94
C LYS A 376 6.25 -13.34 -11.57
N LYS A 377 5.37 -12.67 -10.80
CA LYS A 377 4.10 -12.12 -11.31
C LYS A 377 3.78 -10.68 -10.88
N GLY A 378 4.70 -9.96 -10.23
CA GLY A 378 4.37 -8.66 -9.62
C GLY A 378 5.48 -7.59 -9.59
N PRO A 379 5.20 -6.43 -8.96
CA PRO A 379 6.13 -5.30 -8.78
C PRO A 379 7.36 -5.66 -7.91
N THR A 380 7.31 -6.77 -7.16
CA THR A 380 8.46 -7.33 -6.42
C THR A 380 9.64 -7.67 -7.34
N ILE A 381 9.41 -7.93 -8.63
CA ILE A 381 10.49 -8.09 -9.61
C ILE A 381 11.28 -6.80 -9.80
N VAL A 382 10.60 -5.64 -9.72
CA VAL A 382 11.22 -4.31 -9.83
C VAL A 382 12.07 -4.06 -8.60
N ILE A 383 11.56 -4.37 -7.40
CA ILE A 383 12.32 -4.30 -6.14
C ILE A 383 13.56 -5.21 -6.21
N LYS A 384 13.42 -6.47 -6.64
CA LYS A 384 14.55 -7.41 -6.74
C LYS A 384 15.55 -6.99 -7.82
N ARG A 385 15.10 -6.46 -8.96
CA ARG A 385 15.97 -5.94 -10.02
C ARG A 385 16.70 -4.67 -9.60
N LEU A 386 16.03 -3.76 -8.90
CA LEU A 386 16.64 -2.57 -8.30
C LEU A 386 17.67 -2.98 -7.24
N TYR A 387 17.34 -3.94 -6.38
CA TYR A 387 18.27 -4.48 -5.39
C TYR A 387 19.50 -5.11 -6.07
N CYS A 388 19.32 -5.99 -7.06
CA CYS A 388 20.44 -6.58 -7.81
C CYS A 388 21.28 -5.55 -8.57
N PHE A 389 20.66 -4.57 -9.23
CA PHE A 389 21.37 -3.48 -9.90
C PHE A 389 22.24 -2.69 -8.91
N MET A 390 21.78 -2.57 -7.66
CA MET A 390 22.46 -1.77 -6.65
C MET A 390 23.48 -2.55 -5.82
N THR A 391 23.34 -3.86 -5.63
CA THR A 391 24.46 -4.70 -5.15
C THR A 391 25.66 -4.58 -6.11
N ILE A 392 25.40 -4.51 -7.43
CA ILE A 392 26.44 -4.23 -8.42
C ILE A 392 27.01 -2.82 -8.25
N ALA A 393 26.17 -1.83 -7.94
CA ALA A 393 26.61 -0.45 -7.67
C ALA A 393 27.46 -0.33 -6.39
N GLU A 394 27.17 -1.09 -5.34
CA GLU A 394 27.97 -1.18 -4.10
C GLU A 394 29.40 -1.68 -4.37
N PHE A 395 29.58 -2.67 -5.24
CA PHE A 395 30.92 -3.11 -5.70
C PHE A 395 31.67 -2.04 -6.51
N THR A 396 30.97 -1.02 -6.99
CA THR A 396 31.55 0.15 -7.66
C THR A 396 31.56 1.41 -6.79
N ALA A 397 31.18 1.32 -5.51
CA ALA A 397 31.19 2.47 -4.61
C ALA A 397 32.62 3.01 -4.43
N ARG A 398 32.74 4.33 -4.22
CA ARG A 398 34.04 5.02 -4.13
C ARG A 398 34.92 4.45 -3.03
N GLN A 399 34.35 4.18 -1.86
CA GLN A 399 35.07 3.58 -0.73
C GLN A 399 35.57 2.16 -1.03
N VAL A 400 34.79 1.35 -1.74
CA VAL A 400 35.22 0.00 -2.14
C VAL A 400 36.38 0.09 -3.12
N ARG A 401 36.34 1.05 -4.06
CA ARG A 401 37.48 1.32 -4.97
C ARG A 401 38.71 1.83 -4.22
N GLU A 402 38.54 2.74 -3.26
CA GLU A 402 39.64 3.25 -2.43
C GLU A 402 40.31 2.11 -1.63
N VAL A 403 39.53 1.20 -1.03
CA VAL A 403 40.07 0.02 -0.33
C VAL A 403 40.75 -0.97 -1.28
N ILE A 404 40.19 -1.21 -2.48
CA ILE A 404 40.79 -2.07 -3.51
C ILE A 404 42.14 -1.51 -3.96
N ASP A 405 42.21 -0.19 -4.18
CA ASP A 405 43.42 0.53 -4.57
C ASP A 405 44.46 0.53 -3.43
N GLU A 406 44.05 0.78 -2.18
CA GLU A 406 44.91 0.71 -0.99
C GLU A 406 45.51 -0.69 -0.77
N CYS A 407 44.72 -1.73 -1.05
CA CYS A 407 45.17 -3.12 -0.96
C CYS A 407 45.96 -3.59 -2.20
N GLY A 408 46.10 -2.75 -3.24
CA GLY A 408 46.87 -3.05 -4.45
C GLY A 408 46.24 -4.11 -5.36
N PHE A 409 44.93 -4.33 -5.27
CA PHE A 409 44.23 -5.30 -6.11
C PHE A 409 43.87 -4.70 -7.46
N VAL A 410 44.08 -5.46 -8.54
CA VAL A 410 43.67 -5.05 -9.89
C VAL A 410 42.24 -5.49 -10.16
N GLN A 411 41.33 -4.53 -10.37
CA GLN A 411 39.93 -4.81 -10.71
C GLN A 411 39.82 -5.27 -12.17
N MET A 412 39.32 -6.49 -12.39
CA MET A 412 39.03 -6.98 -13.74
C MET A 412 37.71 -6.40 -14.26
N GLY A 413 37.69 -5.97 -15.53
CA GLY A 413 36.47 -5.46 -16.17
C GLY A 413 35.43 -6.57 -16.33
N HIS A 414 34.26 -6.39 -15.72
CA HIS A 414 33.15 -7.32 -15.82
C HIS A 414 31.91 -6.64 -16.42
N PRO A 415 31.35 -7.13 -17.54
CA PRO A 415 30.19 -6.51 -18.16
C PRO A 415 28.92 -6.66 -17.29
N PRO A 416 27.98 -5.70 -17.35
CA PRO A 416 26.71 -5.79 -16.63
C PRO A 416 25.89 -7.00 -17.10
N TYR A 417 25.23 -7.68 -16.16
CA TYR A 417 24.32 -8.81 -16.41
C TYR A 417 24.97 -10.04 -17.08
N SER A 418 26.25 -10.29 -16.82
CA SER A 418 26.97 -11.47 -17.37
C SER A 418 27.36 -12.48 -16.28
N PRO A 419 26.41 -13.12 -15.57
CA PRO A 419 26.73 -14.13 -14.55
C PRO A 419 27.39 -15.39 -15.14
N ASP A 420 27.26 -15.60 -16.45
CA ASP A 420 27.95 -16.62 -17.23
C ASP A 420 29.47 -16.40 -17.31
N LEU A 421 29.95 -15.18 -17.03
CA LEU A 421 31.37 -14.85 -16.97
C LEU A 421 31.94 -14.86 -15.56
N ALA A 422 31.10 -14.98 -14.52
CA ALA A 422 31.51 -15.00 -13.12
C ALA A 422 31.71 -16.44 -12.62
N PRO A 423 32.95 -16.91 -12.33
CA PRO A 423 33.22 -18.29 -11.90
C PRO A 423 32.46 -18.72 -10.64
N SER A 424 32.17 -17.78 -9.75
CA SER A 424 31.29 -17.99 -8.60
C SER A 424 29.90 -18.44 -9.02
N ASP A 425 29.30 -17.79 -10.02
CA ASP A 425 27.92 -18.03 -10.42
C ASP A 425 27.77 -19.26 -11.31
N TYR A 426 28.55 -19.36 -12.40
CA TYR A 426 28.36 -20.46 -13.35
C TYR A 426 28.95 -21.79 -12.86
N TYR A 427 29.96 -21.77 -11.98
CA TYR A 427 30.64 -22.98 -11.51
C TYR A 427 30.35 -23.30 -10.04
N LEU A 428 30.69 -22.39 -9.12
CA LEU A 428 30.59 -22.67 -7.68
C LEU A 428 29.13 -22.79 -7.21
N PHE A 429 28.30 -21.78 -7.45
CA PHE A 429 26.90 -21.76 -7.01
C PHE A 429 26.03 -22.75 -7.76
N SER A 430 26.33 -23.02 -9.03
CA SER A 430 25.69 -24.10 -9.80
C SER A 430 25.86 -25.47 -9.13
N LYS A 431 27.08 -25.77 -8.66
CA LYS A 431 27.36 -27.01 -7.93
C LYS A 431 26.76 -27.01 -6.53
N LEU A 432 26.85 -25.88 -5.82
CA LEU A 432 26.28 -25.72 -4.49
C LEU A 432 24.76 -25.93 -4.51
N LYS A 433 24.06 -25.34 -5.47
CA LYS A 433 22.61 -25.49 -5.63
C LYS A 433 22.18 -26.95 -5.81
N LYS A 434 22.92 -27.71 -6.62
CA LYS A 434 22.69 -29.16 -6.81
C LYS A 434 22.94 -29.96 -5.53
N ALA A 435 23.94 -29.57 -4.74
CA ALA A 435 24.22 -30.22 -3.46
C ALA A 435 23.13 -29.93 -2.42
N LEU A 436 22.60 -28.70 -2.43
CA LEU A 436 21.58 -28.22 -1.49
C LEU A 436 20.13 -28.64 -1.84
N GLU A 437 19.85 -29.06 -3.07
CA GLU A 437 18.52 -29.45 -3.53
C GLU A 437 17.87 -30.60 -2.74
N ARG A 438 18.66 -31.35 -1.94
CA ARG A 438 18.18 -32.48 -1.13
C ARG A 438 18.63 -32.44 0.34
N THR A 439 19.19 -31.31 0.80
CA THR A 439 19.64 -31.19 2.18
C THR A 439 18.57 -30.47 2.99
N PRO A 440 17.83 -31.16 3.89
CA PRO A 440 16.95 -30.48 4.83
C PRO A 440 17.82 -29.73 5.84
N PHE A 441 17.61 -28.42 5.94
CA PHE A 441 18.17 -27.63 7.03
C PHE A 441 17.20 -27.73 8.21
N PHE A 442 17.59 -28.45 9.25
CA PHE A 442 16.88 -28.40 10.52
C PHE A 442 17.16 -27.03 11.15
N PHE A 443 16.12 -26.19 11.18
CA PHE A 443 16.09 -24.92 11.90
C PHE A 443 15.47 -25.10 13.28
#